data_AF-A0A8E0S5Q8-F1
#
_entry.id   AF-A0A8E0S5Q8-F1
#
_cell.length_a   1.000
_cell.length_b   1.000
_cell.length_c   1.000
_cell.angle_alpha   90.00
_cell.angle_beta   90.00
_cell.angle_gamma   90.00
#
_symmetry.space_group_name_H-M   'P 1'
#
loop_
_entity.id
_entity.type
_entity.pdbx_description
1 polymer ?
#
loop_
_entity_poly.entity_id
_entity_poly.type
_entity_poly.pdbx_seq_one_letter_code
_entity_poly.pdbx_strand_id
1 'polypeptide(L)'
;MRFVDHIYDEQMIDHATVKIVLPELVTDIEFIPPYAVTEGPREVLKTYLDTTGRTVLVYTATKLVGEHIKDFTLHYRFNMILMLREPMMLIAAFSAIFLCLIIYVRLDFSIFKVSPSD
;
A
#
# COMPACT_ATOMS: atom_id res chain seq x y z
N MET A 1 -16.12 9.64 -5.70
CA MET A 1 -15.07 9.60 -6.73
C MET A 1 -15.73 9.03 -7.97
N ARG A 2 -15.45 9.61 -9.13
CA ARG A 2 -16.11 9.22 -10.38
C ARG A 2 -15.60 7.86 -10.83
N PHE A 3 -16.50 6.99 -11.27
CA PHE A 3 -16.09 5.68 -11.82
C PHE A 3 -15.42 5.85 -13.20
N VAL A 4 -15.98 6.72 -14.04
CA VAL A 4 -15.40 7.19 -15.30
C VAL A 4 -15.43 8.71 -15.29
N ASP A 5 -14.35 9.35 -15.75
CA ASP A 5 -14.30 10.80 -15.90
C ASP A 5 -14.59 11.22 -17.34
N HIS A 6 -14.80 12.52 -17.54
CA HIS A 6 -14.96 13.08 -18.88
C HIS A 6 -13.61 13.11 -19.61
N ILE A 7 -13.55 12.46 -20.79
CA ILE A 7 -12.37 12.47 -21.67
C ILE A 7 -12.61 13.38 -22.88
N TYR A 8 -13.76 13.23 -23.55
CA TYR A 8 -14.18 14.04 -24.70
C TYR A 8 -15.71 14.03 -24.86
N ASP A 9 -16.24 14.94 -25.68
CA ASP A 9 -17.67 15.04 -25.97
C ASP A 9 -18.20 13.80 -26.70
N GLU A 10 -19.37 13.29 -26.30
CA GLU A 10 -19.97 12.05 -26.82
C GLU A 10 -19.07 10.80 -26.68
N GLN A 11 -18.36 10.68 -25.55
CA GLN A 11 -17.54 9.50 -25.30
C GLN A 11 -18.35 8.21 -25.22
N MET A 12 -17.82 7.18 -25.88
CA MET A 12 -18.30 5.81 -25.84
C MET A 12 -17.11 4.91 -25.50
N ILE A 13 -17.23 4.17 -24.40
CA ILE A 13 -16.17 3.29 -23.90
C ILE A 13 -16.70 1.86 -23.91
N ASP A 14 -16.12 1.01 -24.76
CA ASP A 14 -16.52 -0.39 -24.84
C ASP A 14 -16.16 -1.17 -23.58
N HIS A 15 -14.96 -0.94 -23.04
CA HIS A 15 -14.43 -1.62 -21.86
C HIS A 15 -13.66 -0.64 -20.97
N ALA A 16 -14.08 -0.52 -19.71
CA ALA A 16 -13.36 0.23 -18.68
C ALA A 16 -13.03 -0.68 -17.49
N THR A 17 -11.78 -0.61 -17.04
CA THR A 17 -11.29 -1.33 -15.85
C THR A 17 -10.78 -0.31 -14.85
N VAL A 18 -11.44 -0.23 -13.70
CA VAL A 18 -11.06 0.65 -12.60
C VAL A 18 -10.36 -0.18 -11.54
N LYS A 19 -9.12 0.19 -11.21
CA LYS A 19 -8.34 -0.42 -10.14
C LYS A 19 -8.24 0.55 -8.97
N ILE A 20 -8.80 0.18 -7.83
CA ILE A 20 -8.79 0.99 -6.61
C ILE A 20 -7.78 0.38 -5.65
N VAL A 21 -6.69 1.10 -5.38
CA VAL A 21 -5.65 0.67 -4.43
C VAL A 21 -6.00 1.19 -3.05
N LEU A 22 -6.18 0.28 -2.10
CA LEU A 22 -6.46 0.60 -0.71
C LEU A 22 -5.17 0.73 0.12
N PRO A 23 -5.22 1.47 1.26
CA PRO A 23 -4.16 1.43 2.25
C PRO A 23 -3.83 0.01 2.75
N GLU A 24 -2.65 -0.17 3.33
CA GLU A 24 -2.27 -1.45 3.96
C GLU A 24 -3.23 -1.77 5.12
N LEU A 25 -3.49 -3.05 5.36
CA LEU A 25 -4.25 -3.57 6.51
C LEU A 25 -5.68 -3.03 6.66
N VAL A 26 -6.32 -2.66 5.56
CA VAL A 26 -7.73 -2.27 5.55
C VAL A 26 -8.63 -3.48 5.80
N THR A 27 -9.70 -3.27 6.57
CA THR A 27 -10.73 -4.28 6.89
C THR A 27 -12.11 -3.79 6.46
N ASP A 28 -13.07 -4.72 6.34
CA ASP A 28 -14.48 -4.45 6.06
C ASP A 28 -14.69 -3.54 4.84
N ILE A 29 -14.24 -4.02 3.68
CA ILE A 29 -14.34 -3.29 2.41
C ILE A 29 -15.73 -3.51 1.82
N GLU A 30 -16.50 -2.43 1.71
CA GLU A 30 -17.81 -2.40 1.07
C GLU A 30 -17.82 -1.38 -0.07
N PHE A 31 -18.15 -1.83 -1.27
CA PHE A 31 -18.20 -1.00 -2.47
C PHE A 31 -19.65 -0.84 -2.93
N ILE A 32 -20.09 0.40 -3.05
CA ILE A 32 -21.42 0.78 -3.50
C ILE A 32 -21.29 1.37 -4.90
N PRO A 33 -21.57 0.57 -5.95
CA PRO A 33 -21.44 1.05 -7.31
C PRO A 33 -22.64 1.92 -7.74
N PRO A 34 -22.42 2.92 -8.61
CA PRO A 34 -23.50 3.76 -9.14
C PRO A 34 -24.37 3.06 -10.19
N TYR A 35 -23.91 1.94 -10.74
CA TYR A 35 -24.59 1.11 -11.73
C TYR A 35 -24.03 -0.32 -11.67
N ALA A 36 -24.63 -1.26 -12.41
CA ALA A 36 -24.14 -2.64 -12.44
C ALA A 36 -22.71 -2.70 -13.00
N VAL A 37 -21.77 -3.16 -12.18
CA VAL A 37 -20.38 -3.40 -12.56
C VAL A 37 -19.98 -4.82 -12.16
N THR A 38 -19.02 -5.39 -12.89
CA THR A 38 -18.51 -6.73 -12.63
C THR A 38 -17.26 -6.63 -11.76
N GLU A 39 -17.32 -7.17 -10.54
CA GLU A 39 -16.15 -7.30 -9.67
C GLU A 39 -15.22 -8.41 -10.21
N GLY A 40 -13.96 -8.04 -10.41
CA GLY A 40 -12.89 -8.96 -10.78
C GLY A 40 -12.21 -9.58 -9.55
N PRO A 41 -11.23 -10.47 -9.77
CA PRO A 41 -10.42 -11.00 -8.68
C PRO A 41 -9.65 -9.87 -8.00
N ARG A 42 -9.58 -9.92 -6.66
CA ARG A 42 -8.79 -8.97 -5.88
C ARG A 42 -7.30 -9.23 -6.10
N GLU A 43 -6.57 -8.16 -6.35
CA GLU A 43 -5.12 -8.21 -6.56
C GLU A 43 -4.40 -7.65 -5.32
N VAL A 44 -3.09 -7.91 -5.22
CA VAL A 44 -2.24 -7.34 -4.17
C VAL A 44 -1.11 -6.56 -4.84
N LEU A 45 -1.02 -5.27 -4.57
CA LEU A 45 0.05 -4.39 -5.04
C LEU A 45 1.07 -4.22 -3.92
N LYS A 46 2.33 -4.53 -4.21
CA LYS A 46 3.45 -4.28 -3.28
C LYS A 46 4.20 -3.03 -3.70
N THR A 47 4.21 -2.04 -2.81
CA THR A 47 4.90 -0.76 -2.98
C THR A 47 6.04 -0.65 -1.96
N TYR A 48 6.78 0.45 -2.02
CA TYR A 48 7.80 0.81 -1.03
C TYR A 48 7.22 0.79 0.38
N LEU A 49 8.01 0.26 1.33
CA LEU A 49 7.66 0.18 2.75
C LEU A 49 6.37 -0.60 3.05
N ASP A 50 5.86 -1.40 2.12
CA ASP A 50 4.77 -2.33 2.39
C ASP A 50 5.33 -3.64 2.96
N THR A 51 4.64 -4.23 3.94
CA THR A 51 5.02 -5.54 4.50
C THR A 51 4.20 -6.68 3.94
N THR A 52 2.87 -6.51 3.90
CA THR A 52 1.92 -7.51 3.40
C THR A 52 1.46 -7.18 1.99
N GLY A 53 1.53 -5.89 1.62
CA GLY A 53 1.02 -5.36 0.35
C GLY A 53 -0.37 -4.75 0.51
N ARG A 54 -0.75 -3.93 -0.47
CA ARG A 54 -2.00 -3.18 -0.56
C ARG A 54 -3.04 -3.98 -1.35
N THR A 55 -4.26 -4.03 -0.84
CA THR A 55 -5.37 -4.67 -1.56
C THR A 55 -5.82 -3.78 -2.71
N VAL A 56 -5.95 -4.38 -3.89
CA VAL A 56 -6.46 -3.70 -5.08
C VAL A 56 -7.80 -4.31 -5.47
N LEU A 57 -8.81 -3.47 -5.52
CA LEU A 57 -10.14 -3.84 -6.02
C LEU A 57 -10.18 -3.57 -7.51
N VAL A 58 -10.59 -4.57 -8.29
CA VAL A 58 -10.68 -4.47 -9.75
C VAL A 58 -12.14 -4.52 -10.13
N TYR A 59 -12.66 -3.43 -10.70
CA TYR A 59 -14.02 -3.36 -11.21
C TYR A 59 -14.00 -3.16 -12.71
N THR A 60 -14.83 -3.91 -13.42
CA THR A 60 -14.95 -3.84 -14.88
C THR A 60 -16.36 -3.44 -15.25
N ALA A 61 -16.46 -2.53 -16.22
CA ALA A 61 -17.73 -2.10 -16.77
C ALA A 61 -17.62 -2.03 -18.30
N THR A 62 -18.72 -2.29 -18.99
CA THR A 62 -18.77 -2.33 -20.44
C THR A 62 -19.82 -1.38 -20.97
N LYS A 63 -19.64 -0.88 -22.20
CA LYS A 63 -20.60 -0.02 -22.91
C LYS A 63 -20.98 1.23 -22.11
N LEU A 64 -19.98 1.99 -21.67
CA LEU A 64 -20.19 3.23 -20.93
C LEU A 64 -20.33 4.40 -21.90
N VAL A 65 -21.19 5.33 -21.53
CA VAL A 65 -21.42 6.60 -22.25
C VAL A 65 -21.24 7.77 -21.30
N GLY A 66 -21.22 9.00 -21.83
CA GLY A 66 -21.09 10.23 -21.04
C GLY A 66 -22.07 10.34 -19.85
N GLU A 67 -23.28 9.77 -19.95
CA GLU A 67 -24.26 9.75 -18.85
C GLU A 67 -23.88 8.84 -17.66
N HIS A 68 -22.91 7.94 -17.84
CA HIS A 68 -22.40 7.05 -16.80
C HIS A 68 -21.29 7.70 -15.95
N ILE A 69 -21.05 9.00 -16.12
CA ILE A 69 -20.15 9.78 -15.26
C ILE A 69 -20.85 10.02 -13.91
N LYS A 70 -20.79 9.01 -13.04
CA LYS A 70 -21.39 8.99 -11.71
C LYS A 70 -20.35 8.62 -10.65
N ASP A 71 -20.58 9.12 -9.44
CA ASP A 71 -19.75 8.81 -8.29
C ASP A 71 -20.07 7.44 -7.70
N PHE A 72 -19.04 6.69 -7.35
CA PHE A 72 -19.14 5.51 -6.49
C PHE A 72 -18.76 5.85 -5.04
N THR A 73 -19.24 5.03 -4.11
CA THR A 73 -18.89 5.12 -2.69
C THR A 73 -18.16 3.85 -2.24
N LEU A 74 -17.10 4.03 -1.46
CA LEU A 74 -16.29 2.93 -0.93
C LEU A 74 -16.14 3.12 0.57
N HIS A 75 -16.71 2.19 1.34
CA HIS A 75 -16.57 2.13 2.78
C HIS A 75 -15.49 1.12 3.14
N TYR A 76 -14.64 1.51 4.07
CA TYR A 76 -13.60 0.64 4.59
C TYR A 76 -13.20 1.08 5.99
N ARG A 77 -12.76 0.13 6.81
CA ARG A 77 -12.27 0.39 8.16
C ARG A 77 -10.74 0.36 8.16
N PHE A 78 -10.17 1.50 8.52
CA PHE A 78 -8.72 1.68 8.68
C PHE A 78 -8.39 2.08 10.12
N ASN A 79 -7.43 1.38 10.73
CA ASN A 79 -6.92 1.73 12.05
C ASN A 79 -5.76 2.72 11.91
N MET A 80 -5.96 3.95 12.36
CA MET A 80 -4.97 5.03 12.25
C MET A 80 -3.63 4.72 12.95
N ILE A 81 -3.63 3.88 13.99
CA ILE A 81 -2.40 3.47 14.68
C ILE A 81 -1.46 2.71 13.72
N LEU A 82 -2.02 1.99 12.76
CA LEU A 82 -1.24 1.23 11.77
C LEU A 82 -0.42 2.14 10.85
N MET A 83 -0.80 3.42 10.70
CA MET A 83 -0.03 4.39 9.92
C MET A 83 1.36 4.65 10.54
N LEU A 84 1.53 4.46 11.85
CA LEU A 84 2.82 4.59 12.52
C LEU A 84 3.78 3.43 12.20
N ARG A 85 3.28 2.33 11.64
CA ARG A 85 4.10 1.17 11.31
C ARG A 85 5.16 1.49 10.26
N GLU A 86 4.78 2.21 9.20
CA GLU A 86 5.68 2.60 8.11
C GLU A 86 6.90 3.42 8.62
N PRO A 87 6.73 4.52 9.38
CA PRO A 87 7.88 5.25 9.95
C PRO A 87 8.64 4.43 11.00
N MET A 88 7.96 3.61 11.81
CA MET A 88 8.63 2.75 12.79
C MET A 88 9.55 1.71 12.13
N MET A 89 9.22 1.21 10.94
CA MET A 89 10.10 0.30 10.19
C MET A 89 11.42 0.97 9.81
N LEU A 90 11.38 2.22 9.34
CA LEU A 90 12.60 2.98 9.04
C LEU A 90 13.44 3.20 10.30
N ILE A 91 12.81 3.67 11.38
CA ILE A 91 13.49 3.90 12.66
C ILE A 91 14.16 2.60 13.14
N ALA A 92 13.45 1.47 13.09
CA ALA A 92 13.98 0.18 13.50
C ALA A 92 15.16 -0.26 12.62
N ALA A 93 15.06 -0.11 11.30
CA ALA A 93 16.12 -0.48 10.36
C ALA A 93 17.40 0.33 10.62
N PHE A 94 17.30 1.66 10.75
CA PHE A 94 18.45 2.50 11.06
C PHE A 94 19.02 2.18 12.46
N SER A 95 18.16 2.01 13.45
CA SER A 95 18.58 1.68 14.83
C SER A 95 19.33 0.34 14.88
N ALA A 96 18.91 -0.66 14.11
CA ALA A 96 19.59 -1.95 14.02
C ALA A 96 21.01 -1.81 13.45
N ILE A 97 21.19 -0.97 12.42
CA ILE A 97 22.52 -0.69 11.85
C ILE A 97 23.44 -0.07 12.91
N PHE A 98 22.96 0.96 13.62
CA PHE A 98 23.74 1.58 14.70
C PHE A 98 24.05 0.60 15.83
N LEU A 99 23.09 -0.24 16.21
CA LEU A 99 23.31 -1.26 17.23
C LEU A 99 24.40 -2.26 16.81
N CYS A 100 24.38 -2.72 15.57
CA CYS A 100 25.43 -3.59 15.02
C CYS A 100 26.80 -2.92 15.07
N LEU A 101 26.89 -1.62 14.73
CA LEU A 101 28.14 -0.87 14.82
C LEU A 101 28.62 -0.73 16.27
N ILE A 102 27.73 -0.46 17.21
CA ILE A 102 28.05 -0.38 18.64
C ILE A 102 28.62 -1.72 19.14
N ILE A 103 27.98 -2.83 18.79
CA ILE A 103 28.45 -4.17 19.14
C ILE A 103 29.84 -4.41 18.53
N TYR A 104 30.00 -4.12 17.24
CA TYR A 104 31.26 -4.32 16.54
C TYR A 104 32.44 -3.58 17.19
N VAL A 105 32.26 -2.30 17.56
CA VAL A 105 33.32 -1.50 18.20
C VAL A 105 33.63 -1.99 19.63
N ARG A 106 32.68 -2.64 20.30
CA ARG A 106 32.87 -3.16 21.67
C ARG A 106 33.46 -4.57 21.70
N LEU A 107 33.45 -5.30 20.59
CA LEU A 107 34.07 -6.61 20.51
C LEU A 107 35.58 -6.46 20.28
N ASP A 108 36.35 -6.78 21.31
CA ASP A 108 37.80 -6.92 21.21
C ASP A 108 38.14 -8.31 20.65
N PHE A 109 38.58 -8.34 19.39
CA PHE A 109 39.03 -9.57 18.71
C PHE A 109 40.54 -9.77 18.79
N SER A 110 41.24 -9.13 19.74
CA SER A 110 42.68 -9.31 19.90
C SER A 110 43.05 -10.73 20.34
N ILE A 111 43.95 -11.37 19.59
CA ILE A 111 44.41 -12.75 19.81
C ILE A 111 45.46 -12.81 20.94
N PHE A 112 46.24 -11.75 21.13
CA PHE A 112 47.24 -11.65 22.18
C PHE A 112 46.98 -10.38 23.01
N LYS A 113 46.67 -10.56 24.29
CA LYS A 113 46.66 -9.46 25.26
C LYS A 113 48.09 -9.25 25.76
N VAL A 114 48.70 -8.12 25.40
CA VAL A 114 49.97 -7.71 25.99
C VAL A 114 49.69 -7.22 27.40
N SER A 115 50.21 -7.94 28.39
CA SER A 115 50.19 -7.53 29.80
C SER A 115 51.00 -6.24 29.96
N PRO A 116 50.57 -5.28 30.80
CA PRO A 116 51.41 -4.13 31.11
C PRO A 116 52.67 -4.63 31.83
N SER A 117 53.85 -4.25 31.33
CA SER A 117 55.11 -4.45 32.02
C SER A 117 55.25 -3.39 33.12
N ASP A 118 55.39 -3.83 34.37
CA ASP A 118 55.71 -2.99 35.54
C ASP A 118 57.00 -2.16 35.34
#